data_AF-A0A2D9LVW9-F1
#
_entry.id   AF-A0A2D9LVW9-F1
#
_cell.length_a   1.000
_cell.length_b   1.000
_cell.length_c   1.000
_cell.angle_alpha   90.00
_cell.angle_beta   90.00
_cell.angle_gamma   90.00
#
_symmetry.space_group_name_H-M   'P 1'
#
loop_
_entity.id
_entity.type
_entity.pdbx_description
1 polymer ?
#
loop_
_entity_poly.entity_id
_entity_poly.type
_entity_poly.pdbx_seq_one_letter_code
_entity_poly.pdbx_strand_id
1 'polypeptide(L)'
;MLSAEYLFAIGLRSGLALLFGVLFGIAALVLFFFVLPGLYTPPMWMLVFVTGTGSSVAGFLAYFKPETNWKIVATGFLFAVGGGVIGAWFGYFWAQAFYPDGVRNVLLVARSVRSPAIMPFITWASIFTTVLGGVYYAYRAWRYHEV
;
A
#
# COMPACT_ATOMS: atom_id res chain seq x y z
N MET A 1 -15.83 -8.56 -25.22
CA MET A 1 -16.16 -9.28 -23.97
C MET A 1 -14.86 -9.62 -23.26
N LEU A 2 -14.71 -9.31 -21.98
CA LEU A 2 -13.55 -9.74 -21.18
C LEU A 2 -13.63 -11.27 -21.03
N SER A 3 -12.60 -12.01 -21.42
CA SER A 3 -12.59 -13.47 -21.26
C SER A 3 -12.54 -13.84 -19.77
N ALA A 4 -13.08 -15.00 -19.40
CA ALA A 4 -13.03 -15.49 -18.02
C ALA A 4 -11.58 -15.60 -17.51
N GLU A 5 -10.66 -15.98 -18.40
CA GLU A 5 -9.22 -16.05 -18.14
C GLU A 5 -8.62 -14.69 -17.76
N TYR A 6 -9.03 -13.62 -18.44
CA TYR A 6 -8.56 -12.27 -18.15
C TYR A 6 -9.06 -11.77 -16.78
N LEU A 7 -10.32 -12.05 -16.44
CA LEU A 7 -10.89 -11.73 -15.14
C LEU A 7 -10.18 -12.51 -14.02
N PHE A 8 -9.91 -13.80 -14.25
CA PHE A 8 -9.16 -14.63 -13.31
C PHE A 8 -7.73 -14.11 -13.10
N ALA A 9 -7.03 -13.75 -14.17
CA ALA A 9 -5.68 -13.20 -14.10
C ALA A 9 -5.63 -11.88 -13.33
N ILE A 10 -6.60 -10.97 -13.54
CA ILE A 10 -6.71 -9.73 -12.74
C ILE A 10 -7.00 -10.04 -11.27
N GLY A 11 -7.88 -11.00 -11.00
CA GLY A 11 -8.18 -11.45 -9.64
C GLY A 11 -6.93 -11.95 -8.93
N LEU A 12 -6.15 -12.81 -9.59
CA LEU A 12 -4.89 -13.34 -9.06
C LEU A 12 -3.87 -12.22 -8.80
N ARG A 13 -3.69 -11.30 -9.77
CA ARG A 13 -2.78 -10.15 -9.62
C ARG A 13 -3.16 -9.29 -8.42
N SER A 14 -4.45 -8.97 -8.28
CA SER A 14 -4.97 -8.17 -7.17
C SER A 14 -4.80 -8.90 -5.82
N GLY A 15 -5.05 -10.21 -5.78
CA GLY A 15 -4.85 -11.01 -4.58
C GLY A 15 -3.38 -11.08 -4.15
N LEU A 16 -2.46 -11.29 -5.10
CA LEU A 16 -1.03 -11.26 -4.85
C LEU A 16 -0.55 -9.86 -4.44
N ALA A 17 -1.06 -8.80 -5.09
CA ALA A 17 -0.76 -7.42 -4.72
C ALA A 17 -1.12 -7.13 -3.26
N LEU A 18 -2.29 -7.61 -2.80
CA LEU A 18 -2.72 -7.44 -1.42
C LEU A 18 -1.80 -8.17 -0.44
N LEU A 19 -1.52 -9.44 -0.70
CA LEU A 19 -0.68 -10.28 0.16
C LEU A 19 0.76 -9.72 0.25
N PHE A 20 1.39 -9.48 -0.90
CA PHE A 20 2.74 -8.93 -0.93
C PHE A 20 2.78 -7.48 -0.46
N GLY A 21 1.71 -6.69 -0.65
CA GLY A 21 1.62 -5.33 -0.14
C GLY A 21 1.62 -5.28 1.38
N VAL A 22 1.00 -6.25 2.04
CA VAL A 22 1.10 -6.39 3.50
C VAL A 22 2.52 -6.78 3.91
N LEU A 23 3.10 -7.80 3.27
CA LEU A 23 4.46 -8.26 3.58
C LEU A 23 5.52 -7.16 3.38
N PHE A 24 5.44 -6.41 2.28
CA PHE A 24 6.36 -5.32 1.98
C PHE A 24 6.14 -4.11 2.90
N GLY A 25 4.90 -3.82 3.29
CA GLY A 25 4.62 -2.80 4.31
C GLY A 25 5.24 -3.15 5.67
N ILE A 26 5.14 -4.42 6.10
CA ILE A 26 5.80 -4.92 7.32
C ILE A 26 7.33 -4.78 7.17
N ALA A 27 7.90 -5.28 6.07
CA ALA A 27 9.33 -5.24 5.82
C ALA A 27 9.88 -3.80 5.82
N ALA A 28 9.16 -2.85 5.21
CA ALA A 28 9.52 -1.44 5.19
C ALA A 28 9.56 -0.84 6.59
N LEU A 29 8.57 -1.14 7.44
CA LEU A 29 8.57 -0.69 8.83
C LEU A 29 9.69 -1.32 9.66
N VAL A 30 9.92 -2.64 9.53
CA VAL A 30 11.03 -3.33 10.20
C VAL A 30 12.36 -2.68 9.83
N LEU A 31 12.58 -2.45 8.53
CA LEU A 31 13.79 -1.80 8.04
C LEU A 31 13.93 -0.37 8.55
N PHE A 32 12.83 0.38 8.58
CA PHE A 32 12.81 1.74 9.13
C PHE A 32 13.24 1.80 10.59
N PHE A 33 12.67 0.96 11.46
CA PHE A 33 13.07 0.91 12.87
C PHE A 33 14.50 0.36 13.07
N PHE A 34 14.97 -0.52 12.18
CA PHE A 34 16.35 -1.02 12.21
C PHE A 34 17.37 0.07 11.83
N VAL A 35 17.08 0.87 10.80
CA VAL A 35 17.97 1.93 10.31
C VAL A 35 17.94 3.16 11.23
N LEU A 36 16.80 3.44 11.86
CA LEU A 36 16.61 4.57 12.76
C LEU A 36 16.24 4.12 14.18
N PRO A 37 17.12 3.37 14.88
CA PRO A 37 16.80 2.75 16.17
C PRO A 37 16.57 3.76 17.31
N GLY A 38 16.99 5.02 17.13
CA GLY A 38 16.82 6.10 18.11
C GLY A 38 15.51 6.89 17.98
N LEU A 39 14.74 6.69 16.91
CA LEU A 39 13.41 7.28 16.76
C LEU A 39 12.38 6.44 17.55
N TYR A 40 12.41 6.56 18.87
CA TYR A 40 11.45 5.89 19.77
C TYR A 40 10.01 6.31 19.49
N THR A 41 9.81 7.50 18.93
CA THR A 41 8.51 8.04 18.55
C THR A 41 8.55 8.74 17.20
N PRO A 42 8.63 7.99 16.09
CA PRO A 42 8.65 8.60 14.77
C PRO A 42 7.33 9.33 14.51
N PRO A 43 7.37 10.50 13.86
CA PRO A 43 6.16 11.25 13.58
C PRO A 43 5.26 10.46 12.62
N MET A 44 3.95 10.59 12.81
CA MET A 44 2.96 9.79 12.09
C MET A 44 3.12 9.84 10.57
N TRP A 45 3.42 11.01 10.02
CA TRP A 45 3.61 11.16 8.57
C TRP A 45 4.76 10.28 8.05
N MET A 46 5.87 10.11 8.80
CA MET A 46 6.96 9.22 8.38
C MET A 46 6.50 7.77 8.34
N LEU A 47 5.74 7.34 9.35
CA LEU A 47 5.17 5.99 9.38
C LEU A 47 4.23 5.76 8.20
N VAL A 48 3.37 6.73 7.89
CA VAL A 48 2.46 6.72 6.73
C VAL A 48 3.26 6.58 5.44
N PHE A 49 4.28 7.41 5.25
CA PHE A 49 5.09 7.39 4.04
C PHE A 49 5.84 6.07 3.88
N VAL A 50 6.53 5.59 4.93
CA VAL A 50 7.30 4.33 4.87
C VAL A 50 6.39 3.14 4.58
N THR A 51 5.28 3.03 5.30
CA THR A 51 4.36 1.91 5.11
C THR A 51 3.67 1.99 3.78
N GLY A 52 3.16 3.17 3.43
CA GLY A 52 2.48 3.43 2.17
C GLY A 52 3.39 3.10 0.99
N THR A 53 4.59 3.66 0.95
CA THR A 53 5.56 3.38 -0.12
C THR A 53 6.00 1.93 -0.15
N GLY A 54 6.26 1.32 1.01
CA GLY A 54 6.60 -0.10 1.12
C GLY A 54 5.53 -1.01 0.52
N SER A 55 4.28 -0.84 0.94
CA SER A 55 3.14 -1.59 0.40
C SER A 55 2.92 -1.33 -1.10
N SER A 56 3.14 -0.09 -1.55
CA SER A 56 2.94 0.30 -2.94
C SER A 56 3.87 -0.38 -3.94
N VAL A 57 5.03 -0.90 -3.50
CA VAL A 57 5.91 -1.68 -4.36
C VAL A 57 5.19 -2.90 -4.91
N ALA A 58 4.44 -3.62 -4.08
CA ALA A 58 3.68 -4.80 -4.51
C ALA A 58 2.52 -4.41 -5.43
N GLY A 59 1.78 -3.36 -5.07
CA GLY A 59 0.68 -2.84 -5.88
C GLY A 59 1.13 -2.38 -7.27
N PHE A 60 2.29 -1.73 -7.36
CA PHE A 60 2.88 -1.33 -8.64
C PHE A 60 3.34 -2.55 -9.45
N LEU A 61 4.10 -3.46 -8.85
CA LEU A 61 4.66 -4.63 -9.53
C LEU A 61 3.56 -5.57 -10.07
N ALA A 62 2.44 -5.71 -9.37
CA ALA A 62 1.32 -6.55 -9.81
C ALA A 62 0.71 -6.12 -11.16
N TYR A 63 0.80 -4.83 -11.49
CA TYR A 63 0.26 -4.26 -12.71
C TYR A 63 1.34 -3.72 -13.67
N PHE A 64 2.61 -3.94 -13.35
CA PHE A 64 3.72 -3.52 -14.18
C PHE A 64 3.80 -4.35 -15.46
N LYS A 65 3.91 -3.67 -16.60
CA LYS A 65 4.29 -4.28 -17.90
C LYS A 65 5.56 -3.56 -18.39
N PRO A 66 6.67 -4.28 -18.63
CA PRO A 66 7.96 -3.67 -19.01
C PRO A 66 7.95 -3.04 -20.41
N GLU A 67 7.06 -3.50 -21.29
CA GLU A 67 6.90 -3.01 -22.66
C GLU A 67 6.18 -1.66 -22.75
N THR A 68 5.51 -1.24 -21.66
CA THR A 68 4.76 0.00 -21.60
C THR A 68 5.71 1.22 -21.60
N ASN A 69 5.32 2.31 -22.28
CA ASN A 69 6.07 3.56 -22.28
C ASN A 69 6.34 4.06 -20.85
N TRP A 70 7.58 4.48 -20.58
CA TRP A 70 8.02 4.90 -19.25
C TRP A 70 7.13 5.95 -18.58
N LYS A 71 6.51 6.87 -19.35
CA LYS A 71 5.62 7.90 -18.80
C LYS A 71 4.35 7.29 -18.18
N ILE A 72 3.81 6.26 -18.82
CA ILE A 72 2.63 5.54 -18.36
C ILE A 72 3.00 4.70 -17.13
N VAL A 73 4.16 4.05 -17.16
CA VAL A 73 4.70 3.31 -16.01
C VAL A 73 4.88 4.23 -14.79
N ALA A 74 5.52 5.38 -14.96
CA ALA A 74 5.73 6.35 -13.89
C ALA A 74 4.40 6.84 -13.30
N THR A 75 3.39 7.07 -14.16
CA THR A 75 2.05 7.43 -13.70
C THR A 75 1.41 6.31 -12.89
N GLY A 76 1.54 5.04 -13.33
CA GLY A 76 1.07 3.88 -12.57
C GLY A 76 1.75 3.73 -11.21
N PHE A 77 3.06 4.02 -11.14
CA PHE A 77 3.78 4.08 -9.88
C PHE A 77 3.23 5.18 -8.96
N LEU A 78 2.94 6.37 -9.48
CA LEU A 78 2.33 7.46 -8.70
C LEU A 78 0.94 7.09 -8.17
N PHE A 79 0.11 6.38 -8.95
CA PHE A 79 -1.18 5.86 -8.47
C PHE A 79 -1.02 4.83 -7.37
N ALA A 80 -0.07 3.91 -7.51
CA ALA A 80 0.24 2.92 -6.48
C ALA A 80 0.72 3.59 -5.19
N VAL A 81 1.71 4.49 -5.27
CA VAL A 81 2.25 5.23 -4.11
C VAL A 81 1.19 6.12 -3.47
N GLY A 82 0.45 6.89 -4.28
CA GLY A 82 -0.65 7.70 -3.80
C GLY A 82 -1.70 6.87 -3.07
N GLY A 83 -2.05 5.70 -3.62
CA GLY A 83 -2.94 4.74 -2.97
C GLY A 83 -2.39 4.23 -1.65
N GLY A 84 -1.14 3.79 -1.61
CA GLY A 84 -0.52 3.30 -0.38
C GLY A 84 -0.47 4.36 0.72
N VAL A 85 -0.10 5.60 0.39
CA VAL A 85 -0.04 6.71 1.34
C VAL A 85 -1.43 7.11 1.83
N ILE A 86 -2.41 7.26 0.94
CA ILE A 86 -3.80 7.57 1.31
C ILE A 86 -4.38 6.44 2.16
N GLY A 87 -4.16 5.19 1.77
CA GLY A 87 -4.60 4.01 2.50
C GLY A 87 -3.98 3.90 3.89
N ALA A 88 -2.68 4.15 4.03
CA ALA A 88 -2.02 4.19 5.33
C ALA A 88 -2.64 5.27 6.24
N TRP A 89 -2.91 6.46 5.71
CA TRP A 89 -3.61 7.51 6.45
C TRP A 89 -5.03 7.11 6.84
N PHE A 90 -5.78 6.50 5.93
CA PHE A 90 -7.11 5.98 6.24
C PHE A 90 -7.05 4.91 7.33
N GLY A 91 -6.07 4.00 7.26
CA GLY A 91 -5.86 2.95 8.26
C GLY A 91 -5.51 3.47 9.63
N TYR A 92 -4.85 4.63 9.71
CA TYR A 92 -4.67 5.34 10.98
C TYR A 92 -5.99 5.80 11.57
N PHE A 93 -6.81 6.54 10.82
CA PHE A 93 -8.12 7.01 11.30
C PHE A 93 -9.02 5.83 11.67
N TRP A 94 -8.96 4.76 10.88
CA TRP A 94 -9.65 3.51 11.19
C TRP A 94 -9.18 2.92 12.53
N ALA A 95 -7.87 2.79 12.73
CA ALA A 95 -7.34 2.31 14.01
C ALA A 95 -7.76 3.20 15.19
N GLN A 96 -7.89 4.51 14.98
CA GLN A 96 -8.36 5.42 16.03
C GLN A 96 -9.81 5.15 16.46
N ALA A 97 -10.68 4.84 15.51
CA ALA A 97 -12.09 4.56 15.78
C ALA A 97 -12.28 3.24 16.56
N PHE A 98 -11.47 2.21 16.26
CA PHE A 98 -11.62 0.87 16.85
C PHE A 98 -10.76 0.62 18.09
N TYR A 99 -9.69 1.40 18.30
CA TYR A 99 -8.82 1.31 19.48
C TYR A 99 -8.66 2.65 20.21
N PRO A 100 -9.76 3.29 20.67
CA PRO A 100 -9.74 4.65 21.20
C PRO A 100 -8.82 4.81 22.43
N ASP A 101 -8.72 3.80 23.29
CA ASP A 101 -7.87 3.83 24.49
C ASP A 101 -6.38 3.71 24.16
N GLY A 102 -6.06 2.97 23.10
CA GLY A 102 -4.71 2.87 22.54
C GLY A 102 -4.28 4.12 21.76
N VAL A 103 -5.17 5.10 21.58
CA VAL A 103 -4.94 6.36 20.85
C VAL A 103 -4.88 7.55 21.81
N ARG A 104 -5.70 7.54 22.86
CA ARG A 104 -5.82 8.63 23.84
C ARG A 104 -4.75 8.59 24.93
N ASN A 105 -4.35 7.41 25.39
CA ASN A 105 -3.41 7.27 26.52
C ASN A 105 -1.95 7.07 26.08
N VAL A 106 -1.79 6.55 24.87
CA VAL A 106 -0.51 6.44 24.18
C VAL A 106 -0.89 6.91 22.80
N LEU A 107 -0.44 8.08 22.34
CA LEU A 107 -0.50 8.40 20.92
C LEU A 107 -0.12 7.10 20.18
N LEU A 108 -0.85 6.72 19.12
CA LEU A 108 -0.54 5.59 18.24
C LEU A 108 0.80 5.76 17.51
N VAL A 109 1.83 6.13 18.25
CA VAL A 109 3.19 5.89 17.93
C VAL A 109 3.26 4.38 17.79
N ALA A 110 3.32 3.93 16.55
CA ALA A 110 4.05 2.71 16.23
C ALA A 110 5.45 2.90 16.82
N ARG A 111 5.61 2.59 18.11
CA ARG A 111 6.92 2.57 18.80
C ARG A 111 7.69 1.34 18.38
N SER A 112 6.98 0.37 17.82
CA SER A 112 7.46 -0.94 17.44
C SER A 112 6.45 -1.56 16.48
N VAL A 113 6.92 -2.42 15.57
CA VAL A 113 6.11 -3.24 14.65
C VAL A 113 5.03 -4.07 15.37
N ARG A 114 5.15 -4.27 16.69
CA ARG A 114 4.18 -4.99 17.53
C ARG A 114 2.98 -4.14 17.98
N SER A 115 2.94 -2.84 17.68
CA SER A 115 1.83 -1.98 18.08
C SER A 115 0.52 -2.41 17.40
N PRO A 116 -0.62 -2.54 18.13
CA PRO A 116 -1.88 -3.05 17.58
C PRO A 116 -2.41 -2.28 16.36
N ALA A 117 -2.15 -0.97 16.29
CA ALA A 117 -2.61 -0.14 15.18
C ALA A 117 -1.81 -0.27 13.88
N ILE A 118 -0.67 -0.97 13.88
CA ILE A 118 0.15 -1.12 12.68
C ILE A 118 -0.53 -2.01 11.64
N MET A 119 -1.27 -3.03 12.07
CA MET A 119 -1.95 -3.93 11.14
C MET A 119 -3.05 -3.24 10.33
N PRO A 120 -3.98 -2.48 10.93
CA PRO A 120 -4.90 -1.66 10.14
C PRO A 120 -4.18 -0.73 9.16
N PHE A 121 -3.10 -0.10 9.61
CA PHE A 121 -2.31 0.84 8.83
C PHE A 121 -1.72 0.21 7.56
N ILE A 122 -1.04 -0.93 7.70
CA ILE A 122 -0.45 -1.69 6.58
C ILE A 122 -1.55 -2.27 5.67
N THR A 123 -2.63 -2.77 6.27
CA THR A 123 -3.71 -3.43 5.53
C THR A 123 -4.41 -2.43 4.61
N TRP A 124 -4.74 -1.25 5.12
CA TRP A 124 -5.38 -0.21 4.32
C TRP A 124 -4.44 0.39 3.27
N ALA A 125 -3.14 0.50 3.56
CA ALA A 125 -2.14 0.85 2.55
C ALA A 125 -2.14 -0.16 1.39
N SER A 126 -2.11 -1.46 1.71
CA SER A 126 -2.14 -2.55 0.72
C SER A 126 -3.43 -2.57 -0.11
N ILE A 127 -4.59 -2.33 0.53
CA ILE A 127 -5.88 -2.25 -0.15
C ILE A 127 -5.89 -1.09 -1.15
N PHE A 128 -5.58 0.13 -0.70
CA PHE A 128 -5.69 1.30 -1.56
C PHE A 128 -4.65 1.30 -2.69
N THR A 129 -3.41 0.86 -2.44
CA THR A 129 -2.43 0.73 -3.53
C THR A 129 -2.88 -0.29 -4.57
N THR A 130 -3.52 -1.39 -4.14
CA THR A 130 -4.03 -2.42 -5.07
C THR A 130 -5.20 -1.88 -5.86
N VAL A 131 -6.16 -1.22 -5.20
CA VAL A 131 -7.34 -0.65 -5.84
C VAL A 131 -6.95 0.44 -6.83
N LEU A 132 -6.16 1.44 -6.43
CA LEU A 132 -5.77 2.53 -7.34
C LEU A 132 -4.84 2.04 -8.46
N GLY A 133 -3.92 1.13 -8.16
CA GLY A 133 -3.09 0.48 -9.18
C GLY A 133 -3.93 -0.29 -10.19
N GLY A 134 -4.92 -1.05 -9.71
CA GLY A 134 -5.85 -1.82 -10.54
C GLY A 134 -6.79 -0.94 -11.38
N VAL A 135 -7.30 0.15 -10.81
CA VAL A 135 -8.12 1.14 -11.54
C VAL A 135 -7.30 1.80 -12.64
N TYR A 136 -6.07 2.21 -12.35
CA TYR A 136 -5.19 2.77 -13.37
C TYR A 136 -4.82 1.74 -14.44
N TYR A 137 -4.59 0.47 -14.04
CA TYR A 137 -4.37 -0.65 -14.96
C TYR A 137 -5.56 -0.88 -15.90
N ALA A 138 -6.79 -0.82 -15.37
CA ALA A 138 -8.00 -0.94 -16.18
C ALA A 138 -8.13 0.25 -17.15
N TYR A 139 -7.84 1.46 -16.69
CA TYR A 139 -7.84 2.65 -17.54
C TYR A 139 -6.83 2.55 -18.68
N ARG A 140 -5.58 2.13 -18.41
CA ARG A 140 -4.55 2.00 -19.47
C ARG A 140 -4.89 0.89 -20.46
N ALA A 141 -5.45 -0.23 -19.99
CA ALA A 141 -5.90 -1.32 -20.86
C ALA A 141 -7.02 -0.84 -21.80
N TRP A 142 -7.93 0.00 -21.32
CA TRP A 142 -8.98 0.60 -22.14
C TRP A 142 -8.45 1.68 -23.10
N ARG A 143 -7.63 2.63 -22.61
CA ARG A 143 -7.21 3.82 -23.37
C ARG A 143 -6.10 3.54 -24.39
N TYR A 144 -5.20 2.62 -24.07
CA TYR A 144 -4.02 2.30 -24.87
C TYR A 144 -4.11 0.90 -25.52
N HIS A 145 -5.22 0.19 -25.32
CA HIS A 145 -5.44 -1.17 -25.85
C HIS A 145 -4.32 -2.16 -25.48
N GLU A 146 -3.74 -1.99 -24.28
CA GLU A 146 -2.73 -2.88 -23.72
C GLU A 146 -3.39 -4.18 -23.22
N VAL A 147 -3.79 -5.06 -24.14
CA VAL A 147 -4.22 -6.43 -23.81
C VAL A 147 -2.99 -7.32 -23.67
#